data_AF-A0A383CCC9-F1
#
_entry.id   AF-A0A383CCC9-F1
#
_cell.length_a   1.000
_cell.length_b   1.000
_cell.length_c   1.000
_cell.angle_alpha   90.00
_cell.angle_beta   90.00
_cell.angle_gamma   90.00
#
_symmetry.space_group_name_H-M   'P 1'
#
loop_
_entity.id
_entity.type
_entity.pdbx_description
1 polymer ?
#
loop_
_entity_poly.entity_id
_entity_poly.type
_entity_poly.pdbx_seq_one_letter_code
_entity_poly.pdbx_strand_id
1 'polypeptide(L)'
;MKMPDDLIEMMENCGGEDLLRYLLKEDGMINWETISLYPIVAYSPPHMDSAILIGIAYWDGIQFNILHSEYEFEDHPTFDKWVKYLMEMGTNYKNEAEALLDHHRAIIAVKRDMKEAIKIGWEALLSEVIYGIRPTRYQKTNKINL
;
A
#
# COMPACT_ATOMS: atom_id res chain seq x y z
N MET A 1 -10.16 0.25 11.18
CA MET A 1 -8.72 0.52 11.01
C MET A 1 -8.28 1.63 11.95
N LYS A 2 -7.24 1.39 12.74
CA LYS A 2 -6.68 2.29 13.75
C LYS A 2 -5.20 2.55 13.43
N MET A 3 -4.92 3.53 12.59
CA MET A 3 -3.53 3.97 12.37
C MET A 3 -3.08 4.89 13.53
N PRO A 4 -1.84 4.74 14.05
CA PRO A 4 -0.74 3.94 13.48
C PRO A 4 -0.64 2.48 13.98
N ASP A 5 -1.48 2.04 14.92
CA ASP A 5 -1.36 0.73 15.58
C ASP A 5 -1.39 -0.45 14.58
N ASP A 6 -2.33 -0.42 13.63
CA ASP A 6 -2.46 -1.47 12.59
C ASP A 6 -1.18 -1.58 11.71
N LEU A 7 -0.45 -0.48 11.50
CA LEU A 7 0.82 -0.51 10.75
C LEU A 7 1.93 -1.18 11.57
N ILE A 8 1.98 -0.92 12.87
CA ILE A 8 2.94 -1.56 13.78
C ILE A 8 2.66 -3.07 13.80
N GLU A 9 1.40 -3.48 13.91
CA GLU A 9 1.00 -4.89 13.88
C GLU A 9 1.44 -5.58 12.57
N MET A 10 1.22 -4.95 11.41
CA MET A 10 1.71 -5.49 10.14
C MET A 10 3.23 -5.60 10.10
N MET A 11 3.96 -4.61 10.64
CA MET A 11 5.42 -4.67 10.71
C MET A 11 5.90 -5.84 11.58
N GLU A 12 5.24 -6.10 12.71
CA GLU A 12 5.53 -7.26 13.56
C GLU A 12 5.26 -8.58 12.83
N ASN A 13 4.15 -8.68 12.08
CA ASN A 13 3.84 -9.85 11.25
C ASN A 13 4.87 -10.06 10.12
N CYS A 14 5.54 -8.99 9.67
CA CYS A 14 6.65 -9.04 8.72
C CYS A 14 8.00 -9.40 9.38
N GLY A 15 8.04 -9.85 10.64
CA GLY A 15 9.27 -10.15 11.37
C GLY A 15 9.86 -8.96 12.13
N GLY A 16 9.06 -7.92 12.34
CA GLY A 16 9.42 -6.71 13.10
C GLY A 16 10.02 -5.60 12.25
N GLU A 17 10.07 -4.39 12.82
CA GLU A 17 10.70 -3.23 12.16
C GLU A 17 12.15 -3.52 11.78
N ASP A 18 12.92 -4.20 12.65
CA ASP A 18 14.33 -4.49 12.42
C ASP A 18 14.59 -5.27 11.12
N LEU A 19 13.74 -6.25 10.79
CA LEU A 19 13.87 -7.01 9.54
C LEU A 19 13.57 -6.13 8.32
N LEU A 20 12.51 -5.32 8.38
CA LEU A 20 12.17 -4.37 7.31
C LEU A 20 13.30 -3.35 7.07
N ARG A 21 13.91 -2.86 8.15
CA ARG A 21 15.07 -1.96 8.12
C ARG A 21 16.30 -2.63 7.53
N TYR A 22 16.53 -3.90 7.88
CA TYR A 22 17.60 -4.70 7.29
C TYR A 22 17.42 -4.89 5.77
N LEU A 23 16.21 -5.18 5.31
CA LEU A 23 15.92 -5.31 3.87
C LEU A 23 16.21 -3.99 3.11
N LEU A 24 15.81 -2.85 3.67
CA LEU A 24 16.12 -1.54 3.10
C LEU A 24 17.63 -1.28 2.99
N LYS A 25 18.39 -1.73 3.98
CA LYS A 25 19.85 -1.63 3.97
C LYS A 25 20.47 -2.47 2.85
N GLU A 26 20.01 -3.71 2.68
CA GLU A 26 20.46 -4.60 1.60
C GLU A 26 20.11 -4.05 0.20
N ASP A 27 18.98 -3.34 0.08
CA ASP A 27 18.59 -2.61 -1.13
C ASP A 27 19.42 -1.34 -1.39
N GLY A 28 20.38 -1.00 -0.51
CA GLY A 28 21.31 0.11 -0.68
C GLY A 28 20.78 1.47 -0.23
N MET A 29 19.68 1.51 0.53
CA MET A 29 19.14 2.76 1.04
C MET A 29 20.06 3.36 2.10
N ILE A 30 20.56 4.58 1.88
CA ILE A 30 21.52 5.24 2.80
C ILE A 30 20.86 5.59 4.14
N ASN A 31 19.60 6.02 4.11
CA ASN A 31 18.83 6.43 5.28
C ASN A 31 17.90 5.31 5.80
N TRP A 32 18.26 4.04 5.57
CA TRP A 32 17.45 2.87 5.93
C TRP A 32 16.94 2.87 7.38
N GLU A 33 17.74 3.39 8.34
CA GLU A 33 17.37 3.50 9.77
C GLU A 33 16.24 4.50 10.03
N THR A 34 16.13 5.56 9.22
CA THR A 34 15.28 6.73 9.53
C THR A 34 14.22 7.01 8.47
N ILE A 35 14.26 6.29 7.35
CA ILE A 35 13.30 6.46 6.27
C ILE A 35 11.89 6.18 6.76
N SER A 36 10.93 7.02 6.37
CA SER A 36 9.55 6.83 6.78
C SER A 36 8.94 5.62 6.06
N LEU A 37 8.27 4.77 6.82
CA LEU A 37 7.44 3.69 6.32
C LEU A 37 5.99 4.15 6.27
N TYR A 38 5.32 3.87 5.16
CA TYR A 38 4.00 4.37 4.84
C TYR A 38 3.03 3.21 4.63
N PRO A 39 1.85 3.23 5.25
CA PRO A 39 0.84 2.19 5.03
C PRO A 39 0.28 2.29 3.60
N ILE A 40 0.08 1.13 2.97
CA ILE A 40 -0.69 1.00 1.75
C ILE A 40 -2.09 0.55 2.15
N VAL A 41 -3.08 1.41 1.93
CA VAL A 41 -4.46 1.16 2.38
C VAL A 41 -5.35 0.96 1.16
N ALA A 42 -6.10 -0.14 1.13
CA ALA A 42 -7.00 -0.49 0.04
C ALA A 42 -8.47 -0.42 0.43
N TYR A 43 -9.31 -0.09 -0.55
CA TYR A 43 -10.74 -0.17 -0.42
C TYR A 43 -11.41 -0.35 -1.78
N SER A 44 -12.41 -1.21 -1.83
CA SER A 44 -13.22 -1.47 -3.01
C SER A 44 -14.67 -1.69 -2.58
N PRO A 45 -15.51 -0.64 -2.57
CA PRO A 45 -16.90 -0.74 -2.11
C PRO A 45 -17.72 -1.89 -2.73
N PRO A 46 -17.51 -2.29 -4.00
CA PRO A 46 -18.23 -3.43 -4.58
C PRO A 46 -17.80 -4.80 -4.02
N HIS A 47 -16.66 -4.88 -3.33
CA HIS A 47 -16.02 -6.15 -2.94
C HIS A 47 -15.73 -6.27 -1.44
N MET A 48 -15.80 -5.17 -0.68
CA MET A 48 -15.56 -5.13 0.76
C MET A 48 -16.29 -3.97 1.43
N ASP A 49 -16.64 -4.15 2.70
CA ASP A 49 -17.41 -3.17 3.48
C ASP A 49 -16.54 -2.11 4.16
N SER A 50 -15.28 -2.44 4.44
CA SER A 50 -14.33 -1.54 5.11
C SER A 50 -12.98 -1.51 4.41
N ALA A 51 -12.26 -0.40 4.56
CA ALA A 51 -10.88 -0.30 4.11
C ALA A 51 -9.95 -1.18 4.94
N ILE A 52 -8.86 -1.65 4.32
CA ILE A 52 -7.86 -2.52 4.96
C ILE A 52 -6.43 -2.07 4.65
N LEU A 53 -5.51 -2.39 5.57
CA LEU A 53 -4.07 -2.25 5.33
C LEU A 53 -3.60 -3.46 4.51
N ILE A 54 -2.87 -3.23 3.43
CA ILE A 54 -2.46 -4.28 2.48
C ILE A 54 -0.95 -4.30 2.19
N GLY A 55 -0.18 -3.43 2.85
CA GLY A 55 1.24 -3.34 2.58
C GLY A 55 1.92 -2.13 3.19
N ILE A 56 3.21 -2.04 2.92
CA ILE A 56 4.12 -1.02 3.43
C ILE A 56 4.93 -0.48 2.25
N ALA A 57 5.08 0.83 2.18
CA ALA A 57 5.90 1.52 1.19
C ALA A 57 6.91 2.47 1.85
N TYR A 58 7.92 2.88 1.10
CA TYR A 58 8.87 3.93 1.49
C TYR A 58 9.16 4.88 0.32
N TRP A 59 9.63 6.09 0.62
CA TRP A 59 10.03 7.09 -0.37
C TRP A 59 11.55 7.16 -0.52
N ASP A 60 12.09 6.80 -1.68
CA ASP A 60 13.55 6.73 -1.91
C ASP A 60 14.20 8.08 -2.24
N GLY A 61 13.41 9.16 -2.34
CA GLY A 61 13.87 10.47 -2.82
C GLY A 61 13.32 10.84 -4.20
N ILE A 62 12.93 9.84 -4.99
CA ILE A 62 12.45 9.97 -6.37
C ILE A 62 11.02 9.44 -6.51
N GLN A 63 10.73 8.30 -5.89
CA GLN A 63 9.42 7.64 -5.95
C GLN A 63 9.10 6.83 -4.69
N PHE A 64 7.83 6.41 -4.59
CA PHE A 64 7.44 5.41 -3.62
C PHE A 64 7.75 4.00 -4.14
N ASN A 65 8.40 3.19 -3.29
CA ASN A 65 8.63 1.77 -3.53
C ASN A 65 7.85 0.95 -2.51
N ILE A 66 7.30 -0.18 -2.95
CA ILE A 66 6.57 -1.13 -2.11
C ILE A 66 7.61 -2.01 -1.42
N LEU A 67 7.66 -1.96 -0.09
CA LEU A 67 8.51 -2.80 0.75
C LEU A 67 7.84 -4.15 1.04
N HIS A 68 6.54 -4.11 1.28
CA HIS A 68 5.73 -5.29 1.58
C HIS A 68 4.34 -5.14 0.95
N SER A 69 3.80 -6.25 0.48
CA SER A 69 2.41 -6.41 0.02
C SER A 69 1.87 -7.69 0.62
N GLU A 70 0.65 -7.62 1.15
CA GLU A 70 -0.14 -8.81 1.44
C GLU A 70 -0.44 -9.55 0.13
N TYR A 71 -0.46 -10.87 0.20
CA TYR A 71 -0.68 -11.76 -0.95
C TYR A 71 -2.10 -12.34 -0.98
N GLU A 72 -2.76 -12.43 0.18
CA GLU A 72 -4.09 -12.99 0.35
C GLU A 72 -4.91 -12.14 1.32
N PHE A 73 -6.23 -12.12 1.10
CA PHE A 73 -7.18 -11.39 1.95
C PHE A 73 -8.26 -12.35 2.45
N GLU A 74 -7.89 -13.25 3.37
CA GLU A 74 -8.75 -14.35 3.85
C GLU A 74 -10.11 -13.86 4.40
N ASP A 75 -10.10 -12.76 5.16
CA ASP A 75 -11.31 -12.15 5.71
C ASP A 75 -12.17 -11.43 4.65
N HIS A 76 -11.66 -11.27 3.43
CA HIS A 76 -12.30 -10.57 2.33
C HIS A 76 -12.27 -11.40 1.02
N PRO A 77 -12.93 -12.57 0.97
CA PRO A 77 -12.80 -13.51 -0.15
C PRO A 77 -13.32 -12.96 -1.49
N THR A 78 -14.31 -12.06 -1.47
CA THR A 78 -14.80 -11.39 -2.70
C THR A 78 -13.74 -10.41 -3.23
N PHE A 79 -13.07 -9.70 -2.34
CA PHE A 79 -11.98 -8.80 -2.69
C PHE A 79 -10.77 -9.59 -3.18
N ASP A 80 -10.35 -10.63 -2.46
CA ASP A 80 -9.25 -11.51 -2.82
C ASP A 80 -9.38 -12.07 -4.26
N LYS A 81 -10.55 -12.62 -4.60
CA LYS A 81 -10.84 -13.10 -5.97
C LYS A 81 -10.73 -12.00 -7.02
N TRP A 82 -11.19 -10.80 -6.69
CA TRP A 82 -11.12 -9.67 -7.61
C TRP A 82 -9.68 -9.17 -7.76
N VAL A 83 -8.86 -9.15 -6.70
CA VAL A 83 -7.42 -8.84 -6.80
C VAL A 83 -6.70 -9.87 -7.66
N LYS A 84 -6.95 -11.16 -7.45
CA LYS A 84 -6.40 -12.24 -8.29
C LYS A 84 -6.75 -12.05 -9.76
N TYR A 85 -8.00 -11.68 -10.05
CA TYR A 85 -8.41 -11.32 -11.41
C TYR A 85 -7.64 -10.10 -11.96
N LEU A 86 -7.40 -9.05 -11.18
CA LEU A 86 -6.57 -7.92 -11.61
C LEU A 86 -5.13 -8.36 -11.92
N MET A 87 -4.56 -9.22 -11.08
CA MET A 87 -3.21 -9.76 -11.26
C MET A 87 -3.09 -10.59 -12.54
N GLU A 88 -4.09 -11.41 -12.87
CA GLU A 88 -4.12 -12.22 -14.10
C GLU A 88 -4.31 -11.39 -15.37
N MET A 89 -5.10 -10.31 -15.30
CA MET A 89 -5.35 -9.41 -16.43
C MET A 89 -4.20 -8.43 -16.67
N GLY A 90 -3.48 -8.08 -15.61
CA GLY A 90 -2.34 -7.19 -15.64
C GLY A 90 -1.13 -7.86 -16.30
N THR A 91 -0.49 -7.19 -17.24
CA THR A 91 0.64 -7.79 -17.96
C THR A 91 1.95 -7.78 -17.17
N ASN A 92 2.07 -6.99 -16.09
CA ASN A 92 3.35 -6.78 -15.39
C ASN A 92 3.21 -6.26 -13.94
N TYR A 93 2.22 -6.70 -13.16
CA TYR A 93 2.19 -6.36 -11.73
C TYR A 93 3.13 -7.28 -10.95
N LYS A 94 3.96 -6.74 -10.07
CA LYS A 94 4.87 -7.54 -9.23
C LYS A 94 4.18 -8.11 -7.99
N ASN A 95 3.15 -7.43 -7.51
CA ASN A 95 2.37 -7.80 -6.33
C ASN A 95 0.98 -7.15 -6.34
N GLU A 96 0.14 -7.58 -5.41
CA GLU A 96 -1.26 -7.19 -5.24
C GLU A 96 -1.40 -5.70 -4.94
N ALA A 97 -0.53 -5.14 -4.10
CA ALA A 97 -0.50 -3.71 -3.81
C ALA A 97 -0.24 -2.88 -5.07
N GLU A 98 0.66 -3.32 -5.95
CA GLU A 98 0.90 -2.66 -7.24
C GLU A 98 -0.37 -2.61 -8.09
N ALA A 99 -1.05 -3.75 -8.25
CA ALA A 99 -2.28 -3.82 -9.03
C ALA A 99 -3.37 -2.89 -8.46
N LEU A 100 -3.55 -2.91 -7.14
CA LEU A 100 -4.56 -2.09 -6.46
C LEU A 100 -4.26 -0.60 -6.56
N LEU A 101 -2.99 -0.21 -6.46
CA LEU A 101 -2.56 1.18 -6.63
C LEU A 101 -2.74 1.66 -8.07
N ASP A 102 -2.47 0.84 -9.08
CA ASP A 102 -2.66 1.19 -10.49
C ASP A 102 -4.16 1.33 -10.85
N HIS A 103 -5.01 0.46 -10.28
CA HIS A 103 -6.44 0.48 -10.48
C HIS A 103 -7.21 1.50 -9.60
N HIS A 104 -6.52 2.40 -8.90
CA HIS A 104 -7.13 3.42 -8.03
C HIS A 104 -8.02 2.80 -6.94
N ARG A 105 -7.52 1.74 -6.32
CA ARG A 105 -8.20 0.96 -5.26
C ARG A 105 -7.37 0.86 -3.99
N ALA A 106 -6.21 1.50 -3.99
CA ALA A 106 -5.39 1.71 -2.82
C ALA A 106 -4.69 3.07 -2.86
N ILE A 107 -4.15 3.47 -1.71
CA ILE A 107 -3.33 4.67 -1.54
C ILE A 107 -2.12 4.36 -0.68
N ILE A 108 -0.97 4.93 -1.04
CA ILE A 108 0.16 5.05 -0.13
C ILE A 108 -0.12 6.25 0.78
N ALA A 109 -0.53 5.98 2.01
CA ALA A 109 -1.08 7.00 2.90
C ALA A 109 0.04 7.76 3.62
N VAL A 110 0.17 9.05 3.31
CA VAL A 110 1.13 9.92 4.01
C VAL A 110 0.49 10.50 5.27
N LYS A 111 1.29 11.18 6.10
CA LYS A 111 0.84 11.78 7.36
C LYS A 111 -0.40 12.66 7.24
N ARG A 112 -0.58 13.34 6.11
CA ARG A 112 -1.78 14.15 5.84
C ARG A 112 -3.02 13.27 5.67
N ASP A 113 -2.93 12.18 4.91
CA ASP A 113 -4.08 11.29 4.68
C ASP A 113 -4.49 10.60 5.98
N MET A 114 -3.54 10.13 6.78
CA MET A 114 -3.84 9.52 8.08
C MET A 114 -4.59 10.49 8.99
N LYS A 115 -4.18 11.76 9.05
CA LYS A 115 -4.88 12.81 9.81
C LYS A 115 -6.28 13.12 9.27
N GLU A 116 -6.47 12.98 7.97
CA GLU A 116 -7.74 13.25 7.30
C GLU A 116 -8.71 12.09 7.47
N ALA A 117 -8.24 10.85 7.32
CA ALA A 117 -8.99 9.62 7.59
C ALA A 117 -9.52 9.57 9.03
N ILE A 118 -8.81 10.13 10.02
CA ILE A 118 -9.33 10.28 11.39
C ILE A 118 -10.60 11.15 11.44
N LYS A 119 -10.73 12.12 10.53
CA LYS A 119 -11.86 13.05 10.49
C LYS A 119 -13.04 12.54 9.67
N ILE A 120 -12.76 11.94 8.51
CA ILE A 120 -13.79 11.57 7.53
C ILE A 120 -14.00 10.06 7.37
N GLY A 121 -13.13 9.24 7.94
CA GLY A 121 -13.08 7.79 7.71
C GLY A 121 -12.20 7.39 6.54
N TRP A 122 -11.71 6.15 6.54
CA TRP A 122 -10.84 5.64 5.47
C TRP A 122 -11.60 5.41 4.17
N GLU A 123 -12.85 4.96 4.26
CA GLU A 123 -13.73 4.67 3.13
C GLU A 123 -14.05 5.95 2.34
N ALA A 124 -14.31 7.05 3.05
CA ALA A 124 -14.55 8.35 2.43
C ALA A 124 -13.26 8.89 1.76
N LEU A 125 -12.11 8.77 2.43
CA LEU A 125 -10.83 9.17 1.86
C LEU A 125 -10.47 8.35 0.61
N LEU A 126 -10.66 7.03 0.65
CA LEU A 126 -10.39 6.15 -0.49
C LEU A 126 -11.41 6.30 -1.61
N SER A 127 -12.62 6.77 -1.32
CA SER A 127 -13.57 7.16 -2.37
C SER A 127 -12.99 8.30 -3.23
N GLU A 128 -12.31 9.28 -2.64
CA GLU A 128 -11.62 10.32 -3.41
C GLU A 128 -10.53 9.77 -4.33
N VAL A 129 -9.86 8.68 -3.91
CA VAL A 129 -8.86 7.97 -4.71
C VAL A 129 -9.52 7.26 -5.89
N ILE A 130 -10.61 6.54 -5.62
CA ILE A 130 -11.41 5.83 -6.63
C ILE A 130 -11.94 6.79 -7.70
N TYR A 131 -12.33 8.01 -7.31
CA TYR A 131 -12.83 9.04 -8.23
C TYR A 131 -11.72 9.94 -8.83
N GLY A 132 -10.44 9.65 -8.57
CA GLY A 132 -9.30 10.39 -9.13
C GLY A 132 -9.11 11.80 -8.58
N ILE A 133 -9.80 12.16 -7.50
CA ILE A 133 -9.63 13.44 -6.80
C ILE A 133 -8.33 13.45 -5.99
N ARG A 134 -7.94 12.27 -5.47
CA ARG A 134 -6.72 12.05 -4.68
C ARG A 134 -5.80 11.06 -5.39
N PRO A 135 -4.49 11.35 -5.52
CA PRO A 135 -3.58 10.43 -6.17
C PRO A 135 -3.26 9.23 -5.26
N THR A 136 -3.00 8.07 -5.86
CA THR A 136 -2.52 6.86 -5.15
C THR A 136 -1.08 7.00 -4.65
N ARG A 137 -0.33 7.96 -5.24
CA ARG A 137 1.12 8.20 -5.08
C ARG A 137 2.03 7.09 -5.60
N TYR A 138 1.44 6.11 -6.26
CA TYR A 138 2.18 5.12 -7.01
C TYR A 138 2.43 5.66 -8.42
N GLN A 139 3.68 5.58 -8.88
CA GLN A 139 4.05 5.85 -10.26
C GLN A 139 4.80 4.63 -10.77
N LYS A 140 4.27 3.98 -11.80
CA LYS A 140 4.99 2.91 -12.48
C LYS A 140 6.09 3.53 -13.33
N THR A 141 7.30 3.68 -12.78
CA THR A 141 8.45 3.99 -13.61
C THR A 141 8.75 2.78 -14.49
N ASN A 142 8.60 2.93 -15.80
CA ASN A 142 9.28 2.07 -16.75
C ASN A 142 10.79 2.30 -16.54
N LYS A 143 11.43 1.52 -15.67
CA LYS A 143 12.89 1.47 -15.62
C LYS A 143 13.33 0.97 -17.00
N ILE A 144 13.71 1.89 -17.88
CA ILE A 144 14.51 1.56 -19.05
C ILE A 144 15.84 1.11 -18.47
N ASN A 145 16.08 -0.19 -18.47
CA ASN A 145 17.42 -0.70 -18.23
C ASN A 145 18.28 -0.20 -19.41
N LEU A 146 19.07 0.85 -19.16
CA LEU A 146 20.13 1.31 -20.06
C LEU A 146 21.32 0.37 -19.96
#